data_AF-Q0AGF9-F1
#
_entry.id   AF-Q0AGF9-F1
#
_cell.length_a   1.000
_cell.length_b   1.000
_cell.length_c   1.000
_cell.angle_alpha   90.00
_cell.angle_beta   90.00
_cell.angle_gamma   90.00
#
_symmetry.space_group_name_H-M   'P 1'
#
loop_
_entity.id
_entity.type
_entity.pdbx_description
1 polymer ?
#
loop_
_entity_poly.entity_id
_entity_poly.type
_entity_poly.pdbx_seq_one_letter_code
_entity_poly.pdbx_strand_id
1 'polypeptide(L)'
;MQASPGKTIRHRLNRGGDRSANNALWTIAMVRMRSEPRTQTYVTRRTAQGMSNKEIQRCLKRYIIRELYPLILADLSDAATIT
;
A
#
# COMPACT_ATOMS: atom_id res chain seq x y z
N MET A 1 28.43 24.11 15.65
CA MET A 1 26.95 24.03 15.62
C MET A 1 26.53 22.66 16.12
N GLN A 2 25.58 22.64 17.05
CA GLN A 2 25.11 21.45 17.76
C GLN A 2 24.08 20.70 16.89
N ALA A 3 24.26 19.39 16.70
CA ALA A 3 23.29 18.52 16.04
C ALA A 3 22.25 18.05 17.07
N SER A 4 20.98 18.39 16.84
CA SER A 4 19.87 17.99 17.70
C SER A 4 19.75 16.45 17.76
N PRO A 5 19.54 15.85 18.95
CA PRO A 5 19.58 14.41 19.13
C PRO A 5 18.35 13.73 18.55
N GLY A 6 18.59 12.73 17.70
CA GLY A 6 17.57 11.92 17.04
C GLY A 6 16.73 11.09 18.00
N LYS A 7 15.52 11.55 18.29
CA LYS A 7 14.46 10.70 18.85
C LYS A 7 13.12 11.01 18.21
N THR A 8 12.96 10.62 16.95
CA THR A 8 11.61 10.48 16.39
C THR A 8 10.92 9.34 17.12
N ILE A 9 10.09 9.65 18.13
CA ILE A 9 9.22 8.68 18.77
C ILE A 9 8.19 8.27 17.72
N ARG A 10 8.49 7.19 16.99
CA ARG A 10 7.54 6.60 16.04
C ARG A 10 6.46 5.90 16.85
N HIS A 11 5.39 6.63 17.15
CA HIS A 11 4.17 6.02 17.66
C HIS A 11 3.61 5.08 16.58
N ARG A 12 3.89 3.78 16.73
CA ARG A 12 3.15 2.75 15.99
C ARG A 12 1.79 2.62 16.65
N LEU A 13 0.76 3.18 16.02
CA LEU A 13 -0.64 3.07 16.47
C LEU A 13 -1.08 1.60 16.67
N ASN A 14 -0.39 0.66 16.00
CA ASN A 14 -0.49 -0.78 16.24
C ASN A 14 0.92 -1.39 16.23
N ARG A 15 1.40 -1.98 17.35
CA ARG A 15 2.73 -2.65 17.40
C ARG A 15 2.88 -3.70 16.30
N GLY A 16 1.80 -4.43 15.97
CA GLY A 16 1.76 -5.44 14.91
C GLY A 16 1.23 -4.99 13.54
N GLY A 17 0.65 -3.79 13.44
CA GLY A 17 -0.20 -3.43 12.29
C GLY A 17 -1.47 -4.28 12.19
N ASP A 18 -2.39 -3.91 11.30
CA ASP A 18 -3.53 -4.75 10.96
C ASP A 18 -3.09 -5.84 9.96
N ARG A 19 -3.04 -7.09 10.41
CA ARG A 19 -2.63 -8.23 9.55
C ARG A 19 -3.65 -8.53 8.47
N SER A 20 -4.93 -8.38 8.77
CA SER A 20 -6.03 -8.66 7.84
C SER A 20 -6.00 -7.66 6.69
N ALA A 21 -5.89 -6.36 6.99
CA ALA A 21 -5.74 -5.32 5.98
C ALA A 21 -4.45 -5.52 5.15
N ASN A 22 -3.34 -5.86 5.81
CA ASN A 22 -2.08 -6.12 5.10
C ASN A 22 -2.14 -7.34 4.16
N ASN A 23 -2.87 -8.37 4.56
CA ASN A 23 -3.13 -9.56 3.75
C ASN A 23 -4.04 -9.23 2.57
N ALA A 24 -5.14 -8.50 2.78
CA ALA A 24 -6.03 -8.05 1.70
C ALA A 24 -5.26 -7.28 0.63
N LEU A 25 -4.41 -6.34 1.03
CA LEU A 25 -3.55 -5.59 0.10
C LEU A 25 -2.54 -6.48 -0.63
N TRP A 26 -2.01 -7.51 0.04
CA TRP A 26 -1.11 -8.47 -0.59
C TRP A 26 -1.84 -9.32 -1.64
N THR A 27 -3.05 -9.78 -1.34
CA THR A 27 -3.91 -10.54 -2.25
C THR A 27 -4.28 -9.69 -3.46
N ILE A 28 -4.74 -8.46 -3.27
CA ILE A 28 -5.07 -7.54 -4.37
C ILE A 28 -3.85 -7.31 -5.28
N ALA A 29 -2.68 -7.06 -4.69
CA ALA A 29 -1.45 -6.89 -5.47
C ALA A 29 -1.11 -8.14 -6.29
N MET A 30 -1.22 -9.33 -5.69
CA MET A 30 -0.95 -10.60 -6.37
C MET A 30 -1.93 -10.86 -7.52
N VAL A 31 -3.22 -10.61 -7.31
CA VAL A 31 -4.24 -10.75 -8.36
C VAL A 31 -3.98 -9.76 -9.49
N ARG A 32 -3.74 -8.48 -9.19
CA ARG A 32 -3.42 -7.45 -10.19
C ARG A 32 -2.16 -7.80 -10.99
N MET A 33 -1.12 -8.30 -10.36
CA MET A 33 0.09 -8.76 -11.06
C MET A 33 -0.19 -9.92 -12.03
N ARG A 34 -1.18 -10.77 -11.73
CA ARG A 34 -1.54 -11.92 -12.58
C ARG A 34 -2.51 -11.56 -13.70
N SER A 35 -3.51 -10.72 -13.45
CA SER A 35 -4.65 -10.54 -14.37
C SER A 35 -4.88 -9.11 -14.87
N GLU A 36 -4.28 -8.09 -14.28
CA GLU A 36 -4.51 -6.69 -14.68
C GLU A 36 -3.43 -6.23 -15.68
N PRO A 37 -3.78 -5.93 -16.95
CA PRO A 37 -2.81 -5.57 -17.98
C PRO A 37 -1.93 -4.36 -17.59
N ARG A 38 -2.54 -3.32 -16.98
CA ARG A 38 -1.81 -2.12 -16.53
C ARG A 38 -0.74 -2.45 -15.49
N THR A 39 -1.05 -3.32 -14.54
CA THR A 39 -0.10 -3.75 -13.52
C THR A 39 0.97 -4.65 -14.12
N GLN A 40 0.64 -5.55 -15.06
CA GLN A 40 1.64 -6.36 -15.76
C GLN A 40 2.65 -5.49 -16.53
N THR A 41 2.20 -4.47 -17.27
CA THR A 41 3.10 -3.52 -17.95
C THR A 41 4.01 -2.80 -16.95
N TYR A 42 3.46 -2.39 -15.80
CA TYR A 42 4.25 -1.77 -14.74
C TYR A 42 5.30 -2.75 -14.17
N VAL A 43 4.92 -4.01 -13.91
CA VAL A 43 5.83 -5.05 -13.42
C VAL A 43 6.96 -5.27 -14.42
N THR A 44 6.65 -5.55 -15.69
CA THR A 44 7.66 -5.75 -16.74
C THR A 44 8.63 -4.57 -16.84
N ARG A 45 8.11 -3.34 -16.84
CA ARG A 45 8.94 -2.13 -16.87
C ARG A 45 9.87 -2.04 -15.65
N ARG A 46 9.40 -2.36 -14.45
CA ARG A 46 10.21 -2.28 -13.22
C ARG A 46 11.20 -3.44 -13.10
N THR A 47 10.85 -4.62 -13.60
CA THR A 47 11.75 -5.76 -13.72
C THR A 47 12.89 -5.43 -14.69
N ALA A 48 12.60 -4.79 -15.83
CA ALA A 48 13.63 -4.31 -16.77
C ALA A 48 14.55 -3.23 -16.16
N GLN A 49 14.08 -2.49 -15.16
CA GLN A 49 14.89 -1.54 -14.38
C GLN A 49 15.72 -2.19 -13.27
N GLY A 50 15.72 -3.53 -13.18
CA GLY A 50 16.51 -4.28 -12.19
C GLY A 50 15.87 -4.39 -10.80
N MET A 51 14.61 -4.00 -10.64
CA MET A 51 13.92 -4.16 -9.35
C MET A 51 13.52 -5.61 -9.12
N SER A 52 13.68 -6.08 -7.88
CA SER A 52 13.19 -7.39 -7.47
C SER A 52 11.66 -7.44 -7.39
N ASN A 53 11.07 -8.62 -7.59
CA ASN A 53 9.63 -8.82 -7.45
C ASN A 53 9.09 -8.36 -6.08
N LYS A 54 9.87 -8.54 -5.01
CA LYS A 54 9.50 -8.07 -3.66
C LYS A 54 9.42 -6.54 -3.58
N GLU A 55 10.31 -5.83 -4.23
CA GLU A 55 10.28 -4.36 -4.28
C GLU A 55 9.14 -3.85 -5.15
N ILE A 56 8.91 -4.47 -6.30
CA ILE A 56 7.79 -4.16 -7.19
C ILE A 56 6.47 -4.34 -6.44
N GLN A 57 6.30 -5.48 -5.74
CA GLN A 57 5.11 -5.75 -4.94
C GLN A 57 4.91 -4.72 -3.81
N ARG A 58 5.99 -4.29 -3.14
CA ARG A 58 5.92 -3.21 -2.13
C ARG A 58 5.47 -1.89 -2.76
N CYS A 59 5.96 -1.53 -3.94
CA CYS A 59 5.49 -0.36 -4.67
C CYS A 59 4.00 -0.47 -5.03
N LEU A 60 3.57 -1.62 -5.56
CA LEU A 60 2.18 -1.86 -5.92
C LEU A 60 1.25 -1.75 -4.73
N LYS A 61 1.58 -2.38 -3.60
CA LYS A 61 0.80 -2.22 -2.36
C LYS A 61 0.61 -0.75 -1.98
N ARG A 62 1.66 0.08 -2.12
CA ARG A 62 1.56 1.53 -1.83
C ARG A 62 0.67 2.29 -2.82
N TYR A 63 0.65 1.90 -4.09
CA TYR A 63 -0.27 2.50 -5.07
C TYR A 63 -1.71 2.09 -4.79
N ILE A 64 -1.94 0.80 -4.53
CA ILE A 64 -3.26 0.27 -4.19
C ILE A 64 -3.83 0.95 -2.95
N ILE A 65 -3.04 1.12 -1.88
CA ILE A 65 -3.50 1.84 -0.68
C ILE A 65 -3.90 3.27 -1.03
N ARG A 66 -3.13 3.98 -1.86
CA ARG A 66 -3.45 5.37 -2.24
C ARG A 66 -4.73 5.47 -3.07
N GLU A 67 -5.02 4.45 -3.88
CA GLU A 67 -6.27 4.37 -4.64
C GLU A 67 -7.46 4.01 -3.73
N LEU A 68 -7.28 3.04 -2.83
CA LEU A 68 -8.36 2.53 -1.97
C LEU A 68 -8.72 3.47 -0.83
N TYR A 69 -7.75 4.19 -0.25
CA TYR A 69 -7.99 5.04 0.91
C TYR A 69 -9.11 6.08 0.71
N PRO A 70 -9.13 6.89 -0.37
CA PRO A 70 -10.23 7.83 -0.59
C PRO A 70 -11.57 7.11 -0.85
N LEU A 71 -11.56 5.93 -1.48
CA LEU A 71 -12.78 5.16 -1.72
C LEU A 71 -13.38 4.63 -0.42
N ILE A 72 -12.54 4.12 0.48
CA ILE A 72 -12.95 3.66 1.82
C ILE A 72 -13.52 4.84 2.62
N LEU A 73 -12.87 6.02 2.56
CA LEU A 73 -13.39 7.19 3.26
C LEU A 73 -14.73 7.65 2.71
N ALA A 74 -14.92 7.65 1.39
CA ALA A 74 -16.19 8.00 0.75
C ALA A 74 -17.30 7.01 1.15
N ASP A 75 -17.02 5.71 1.08
CA ASP A 75 -17.96 4.66 1.49
C ASP A 75 -18.36 4.78 2.97
N LEU A 76 -17.39 5.06 3.84
CA LEU A 76 -17.65 5.29 5.27
C LEU A 76 -18.47 6.57 5.52
N SER A 77 -18.25 7.64 4.75
CA SER A 77 -19.07 8.86 4.87
C SER A 77 -20.49 8.65 4.38
N ASP A 78 -20.67 7.86 3.31
CA ASP A 78 -21.99 7.52 2.77
C ASP A 78 -22.76 6.67 3.80
N ALA A 79 -22.11 5.67 4.39
CA ALA A 79 -22.68 4.83 5.45
C ALA A 79 -23.09 5.65 6.69
N ALA A 80 -22.29 6.65 7.07
CA ALA A 80 -22.58 7.53 8.20
C ALA A 80 -23.76 8.48 7.93
N THR A 81 -24.07 8.76 6.66
CA THR A 81 -25.19 9.64 6.27
C THR A 81 -26.54 8.90 6.25
N ILE A 82 -26.51 7.57 6.16
CA ILE A 82 -27.70 6.70 6.11
C ILE A 82 -28.22 6.36 7.53
N THR A 83 -27.43 6.59 8.57
CA THR A 83 -27.80 6.37 9.98
C THR A 83 -28.29 7.67 10.62
#